data_AF-A0A2P5W1F5-F1
#
_entry.id   AF-A0A2P5W1F5-F1
#
_cell.length_a   1.000
_cell.length_b   1.000
_cell.length_c   1.000
_cell.angle_alpha   90.00
_cell.angle_beta   90.00
_cell.angle_gamma   90.00
#
_symmetry.space_group_name_H-M   'P 1'
#
loop_
_entity.id
_entity.type
_entity.pdbx_description
1 polymer ?
#
loop_
_entity_poly.entity_id
_entity_poly.type
_entity_poly.pdbx_seq_one_letter_code
_entity_poly.pdbx_strand_id
1 'polypeptide(L)'
;MDQLVELWYGLLDSKMNFLFIVRQDSVIGKDGEGEDVVKELSKKSKARGYIADWAPQESVLNHTARGRFLTHSGWNSTMESMLPGKIVEKMVNDVMVDRKEGFAISASEMAKVTNRSVSADGSSYSNFDRLIEDIRIMSLKTP
;
A
#
# COMPACT_ATOMS: atom_id res chain seq x y z
N MET A 1 -6.01 -16.29 -17.93
CA MET A 1 -5.83 -17.65 -17.37
C MET A 1 -4.39 -18.13 -17.51
N ASP A 2 -3.78 -17.95 -18.68
CA ASP A 2 -2.45 -18.51 -19.00
C ASP A 2 -1.32 -18.12 -18.02
N GLN A 3 -1.20 -16.85 -17.65
CA GLN A 3 -0.15 -16.40 -16.71
C GLN A 3 -0.26 -17.04 -15.31
N LEU A 4 -1.48 -17.28 -14.82
CA LEU A 4 -1.70 -17.88 -13.50
C LEU A 4 -1.35 -19.38 -13.52
N VAL A 5 -1.66 -20.05 -14.62
CA VAL A 5 -1.30 -21.45 -14.87
C VAL A 5 0.22 -21.60 -15.01
N GLU A 6 0.89 -20.71 -15.73
CA GLU A 6 2.35 -20.71 -15.86
C GLU A 6 3.06 -20.46 -14.54
N LEU A 7 2.63 -19.45 -13.77
CA LEU A 7 3.15 -19.17 -12.44
C LEU A 7 3.00 -20.40 -11.53
N TRP A 8 1.87 -21.09 -11.64
CA TRP A 8 1.61 -22.30 -10.87
C TRP A 8 2.56 -23.45 -11.20
N TYR A 9 2.75 -23.74 -12.49
CA TYR A 9 3.72 -24.75 -12.89
C TYR A 9 5.14 -24.40 -12.42
N GLY A 10 5.51 -23.11 -12.47
CA GLY A 10 6.75 -22.62 -11.90
C GLY A 10 6.88 -22.90 -10.39
N LEU A 11 5.81 -22.73 -9.62
CA LEU A 11 5.80 -23.05 -8.18
C LEU A 11 5.97 -24.55 -7.92
N LEU A 12 5.28 -25.41 -8.67
CA LEU A 12 5.41 -26.86 -8.55
C LEU A 12 6.85 -27.33 -8.86
N ASP A 13 7.44 -26.78 -9.92
CA ASP A 13 8.79 -27.15 -10.36
C ASP A 13 9.89 -26.57 -9.47
N SER A 14 9.60 -25.50 -8.71
CA SER A 14 10.55 -24.88 -7.78
C SER A 14 11.00 -25.82 -6.65
N LYS A 15 10.24 -26.89 -6.38
CA LYS A 15 10.42 -27.85 -5.27
C LYS A 15 10.35 -27.21 -3.87
N MET A 16 10.02 -25.93 -3.76
CA MET A 16 9.87 -25.20 -2.50
C MET A 16 8.48 -25.42 -1.89
N ASN A 17 8.37 -25.23 -0.57
CA ASN A 17 7.07 -25.12 0.08
C ASN A 17 6.48 -23.74 -0.20
N PHE A 18 5.17 -23.66 -0.43
CA PHE A 18 4.52 -22.38 -0.71
C PHE A 18 3.10 -22.29 -0.15
N LEU A 19 2.69 -21.06 0.14
CA LEU A 19 1.31 -20.68 0.38
C LEU A 19 0.88 -19.78 -0.80
N PHE A 20 -0.16 -20.18 -1.52
CA PHE A 20 -0.65 -19.42 -2.67
C PHE A 20 -2.07 -18.96 -2.43
N ILE A 21 -2.27 -17.64 -2.34
CA ILE A 21 -3.58 -17.05 -2.10
C ILE A 21 -4.23 -16.75 -3.44
N VAL A 22 -5.29 -17.49 -3.77
CA VAL A 22 -6.04 -17.37 -5.02
C VAL A 22 -7.49 -17.11 -4.71
N ARG A 23 -7.92 -15.87 -4.99
CA ARG A 23 -9.31 -15.46 -4.90
C ARG A 23 -10.13 -16.16 -5.98
N GLN A 24 -11.01 -17.06 -5.57
CA GLN A 24 -11.82 -17.87 -6.49
C GLN A 24 -12.69 -17.01 -7.40
N ASP A 25 -13.25 -15.91 -6.89
CA ASP A 25 -14.04 -14.92 -7.65
C ASP A 25 -13.23 -14.16 -8.72
N SER A 26 -11.90 -14.21 -8.64
CA SER A 26 -10.99 -13.56 -9.60
C SER A 26 -10.49 -14.51 -10.69
N VAL A 27 -10.66 -15.83 -10.50
CA VAL A 27 -10.17 -16.87 -11.41
C VAL A 27 -11.33 -17.64 -12.04
N ILE A 28 -12.39 -17.90 -11.28
CA ILE A 28 -13.58 -18.59 -11.75
C ILE A 28 -14.50 -17.57 -12.41
N GLY A 29 -14.75 -17.75 -13.71
CA GLY A 29 -15.71 -16.96 -14.47
C GLY A 29 -17.13 -17.13 -13.93
N LYS A 30 -18.04 -16.21 -14.30
CA LYS A 30 -19.43 -16.21 -13.81
C LYS A 30 -20.18 -17.53 -14.10
N ASP A 31 -19.76 -18.27 -15.12
CA ASP A 31 -20.36 -19.53 -15.55
C ASP A 31 -19.59 -20.78 -15.03
N GLY A 32 -18.71 -20.62 -14.05
CA GLY A 32 -17.89 -21.71 -13.49
C GLY A 32 -16.62 -22.02 -14.32
N GLU A 33 -16.36 -21.25 -15.37
CA GLU A 33 -15.16 -21.38 -16.19
C GLU A 33 -13.89 -21.22 -15.34
N GLY A 34 -13.00 -22.23 -15.33
CA GLY A 34 -11.78 -22.21 -14.52
C GLY A 34 -11.84 -22.96 -13.19
N GLU A 35 -13.01 -23.47 -12.79
CA GLU A 35 -13.16 -24.26 -11.56
C GLU A 35 -12.33 -25.55 -11.61
N ASP A 36 -12.30 -26.23 -12.77
CA ASP A 36 -11.50 -27.44 -12.98
C ASP A 36 -10.00 -27.17 -12.86
N VAL A 37 -9.54 -26.00 -13.33
CA VAL A 37 -8.15 -25.58 -13.18
C VAL A 37 -7.82 -25.46 -11.71
N VAL A 38 -8.59 -24.70 -10.93
CA VAL A 38 -8.36 -24.52 -9.48
C VAL A 38 -8.35 -25.87 -8.73
N LYS A 39 -9.27 -26.79 -9.08
CA LYS A 39 -9.29 -28.16 -8.52
C LYS A 39 -8.03 -28.95 -8.88
N GLU A 40 -7.58 -28.88 -10.12
CA GLU A 40 -6.36 -29.54 -10.58
C GLU A 40 -5.12 -28.99 -9.87
N LEU A 41 -5.00 -27.65 -9.78
CA LEU A 41 -3.90 -26.99 -9.08
C LEU A 41 -3.88 -27.45 -7.62
N SER A 42 -5.02 -27.37 -6.91
CA SER A 42 -5.12 -27.80 -5.51
C SER A 42 -4.70 -29.26 -5.32
N LYS A 43 -5.12 -30.16 -6.21
CA LYS A 43 -4.74 -31.58 -6.16
C LYS A 43 -3.24 -31.79 -6.35
N LYS A 44 -2.62 -31.11 -7.33
CA LYS A 44 -1.18 -31.21 -7.61
C LYS A 44 -0.32 -30.62 -6.50
N SER A 45 -0.88 -29.70 -5.71
CA SER A 45 -0.15 -29.01 -4.64
C SER A 45 -0.02 -29.75 -3.32
N LYS A 46 -0.88 -30.73 -3.03
CA LYS A 46 -1.05 -31.30 -1.68
C LYS A 46 0.23 -31.74 -0.96
N ALA A 47 1.31 -32.04 -1.69
CA ALA A 47 2.58 -32.46 -1.10
C ALA A 47 3.47 -31.30 -0.60
N ARG A 48 3.34 -30.08 -1.14
CA ARG A 48 4.29 -28.97 -0.89
C ARG A 48 3.64 -27.58 -0.84
N GLY A 49 2.42 -27.45 -1.33
CA GLY A 49 1.71 -26.20 -1.46
C GLY A 49 0.36 -26.22 -0.73
N TYR A 50 0.00 -25.09 -0.15
CA TYR A 50 -1.36 -24.84 0.32
C TYR A 50 -1.98 -23.71 -0.51
N ILE A 51 -3.19 -23.94 -1.02
CA ILE A 51 -3.97 -22.93 -1.73
C ILE A 51 -5.13 -22.51 -0.83
N ALA A 52 -5.29 -21.21 -0.63
CA ALA A 52 -6.40 -20.62 0.11
C ALA A 52 -6.98 -19.43 -0.65
N ASP A 53 -8.24 -19.12 -0.39
CA ASP A 53 -8.93 -17.93 -0.89
C ASP A 53 -8.51 -16.67 -0.11
N TRP A 54 -8.14 -16.84 1.16
CA TRP A 54 -7.70 -15.78 2.05
C TRP A 54 -6.69 -16.27 3.08
N ALA A 55 -5.84 -15.36 3.57
CA ALA A 55 -4.99 -15.59 4.73
C ALA A 55 -4.73 -14.28 5.48
N PRO A 56 -4.47 -14.33 6.80
CA PRO A 56 -4.07 -13.15 7.57
C PRO A 56 -2.66 -12.70 7.16
N GLN A 57 -2.56 -11.83 6.16
CA GLN A 57 -1.30 -11.44 5.51
C GLN A 57 -0.23 -11.01 6.51
N GLU A 58 -0.58 -10.20 7.51
CA GLU A 58 0.35 -9.76 8.55
C GLU A 58 0.94 -10.93 9.36
N SER A 59 0.14 -11.95 9.68
CA SER A 59 0.57 -13.12 10.44
C SER A 59 1.34 -14.13 9.59
N VAL A 60 1.15 -14.13 8.27
CA VAL A 60 1.88 -14.96 7.29
C VAL A 60 3.23 -14.33 6.91
N LEU A 61 3.23 -13.02 6.68
CA LEU A 61 4.37 -12.15 6.96
C LEU A 61 4.72 -12.33 8.46
N ASN A 62 5.78 -11.86 9.09
CA ASN A 62 6.07 -12.19 10.52
C ASN A 62 6.25 -13.68 10.94
N HIS A 63 5.67 -14.71 10.27
CA HIS A 63 5.86 -16.12 10.61
C HIS A 63 7.29 -16.57 10.32
N THR A 64 7.90 -17.34 11.23
CA THR A 64 9.32 -17.74 11.15
C THR A 64 9.63 -18.65 9.96
N ALA A 65 8.66 -19.42 9.49
CA ALA A 65 8.80 -20.28 8.31
C ALA A 65 8.75 -19.53 6.97
N ARG A 66 8.50 -18.21 6.96
CA ARG A 66 8.43 -17.42 5.73
C ARG A 66 9.83 -17.15 5.18
N GLY A 67 10.10 -17.65 3.96
CA GLY A 67 11.33 -17.37 3.23
C GLY A 67 11.23 -16.20 2.24
N ARG A 68 10.22 -16.19 1.38
CA ARG A 68 10.02 -15.18 0.31
C ARG A 68 8.55 -14.82 0.18
N PHE A 69 8.28 -13.59 -0.26
CA PHE A 69 6.93 -13.10 -0.51
C PHE A 69 6.84 -12.53 -1.93
N LEU A 70 6.07 -13.20 -2.79
CA LEU A 70 5.77 -12.71 -4.14
C LEU A 70 4.49 -11.86 -4.05
N THR A 71 4.59 -10.60 -4.46
CA THR A 71 3.51 -9.62 -4.36
C THR A 71 3.35 -8.88 -5.69
N HIS A 72 2.14 -8.39 -5.94
CA HIS A 72 1.85 -7.47 -7.06
C HIS A 72 2.43 -6.05 -6.83
N SER A 73 3.18 -5.86 -5.75
CA SER A 73 3.83 -4.60 -5.36
C SER A 73 2.88 -3.44 -5.07
N GLY A 74 1.61 -3.72 -4.77
CA GLY A 74 0.71 -2.73 -4.20
C GLY A 74 1.29 -2.12 -2.92
N TRP A 75 1.06 -0.83 -2.71
CA TRP A 75 1.74 -0.05 -1.67
C TRP A 75 1.66 -0.68 -0.27
N ASN A 76 0.48 -1.16 0.13
CA ASN A 76 0.27 -1.81 1.43
C ASN A 76 1.07 -3.11 1.57
N SER A 77 0.97 -4.02 0.57
CA SER A 77 1.73 -5.27 0.57
C SER A 77 3.24 -5.04 0.53
N THR A 78 3.70 -4.00 -0.15
CA THR A 78 5.10 -3.60 -0.19
C THR A 78 5.57 -3.13 1.19
N MET A 79 4.82 -2.22 1.84
CA MET A 79 5.13 -1.77 3.19
C MET A 79 5.16 -2.92 4.21
N GLU A 80 4.16 -3.81 4.18
CA GLU A 80 4.10 -4.97 5.09
C GLU A 80 5.23 -5.99 4.83
N SER A 81 5.69 -6.12 3.59
CA SER A 81 6.80 -7.02 3.24
C SER A 81 8.16 -6.48 3.69
N MET A 82 8.35 -5.16 3.66
CA MET A 82 9.59 -4.48 4.05
C MET A 82 9.70 -4.26 5.57
N LEU A 83 8.55 -4.10 6.24
CA LEU A 83 8.47 -3.72 7.64
C LEU A 83 7.71 -4.77 8.47
N PRO A 84 8.28 -5.96 8.73
CA PRO A 84 7.71 -6.88 9.72
C PRO A 84 7.58 -6.12 11.04
N GLY A 85 6.44 -6.27 11.73
CA GLY A 85 5.87 -5.29 12.69
C GLY A 85 6.81 -4.67 13.74
N LYS A 86 7.94 -5.32 14.05
CA LYS A 86 9.02 -4.78 14.89
C LYS A 86 9.72 -3.53 14.32
N ILE A 87 9.73 -3.33 12.99
CA ILE A 87 10.34 -2.14 12.39
C ILE A 87 9.39 -0.94 12.49
N VAL A 88 8.08 -1.13 12.27
CA VAL A 88 7.09 -0.06 12.47
C VAL A 88 7.08 0.40 13.92
N GLU A 89 7.09 -0.53 14.87
CA GLU A 89 7.23 -0.22 16.30
C GLU A 89 8.51 0.57 16.59
N LYS A 90 9.65 0.15 16.01
CA LYS A 90 10.93 0.85 16.16
C LYS A 90 10.92 2.24 15.51
N MET A 91 10.30 2.41 14.35
CA MET A 91 10.18 3.70 13.67
C MET A 91 9.23 4.64 14.41
N VAL A 92 8.12 4.12 14.93
CA VAL A 92 7.20 4.87 15.78
C VAL A 92 7.89 5.28 17.08
N ASN A 93 8.64 4.39 17.72
CA ASN A 93 9.42 4.72 18.91
C ASN A 93 10.54 5.74 18.60
N ASP A 94 11.26 5.59 17.50
CA ASP A 94 12.29 6.55 17.08
C ASP A 94 11.70 7.96 16.86
N VAL A 95 10.50 8.06 16.29
CA VAL A 95 9.83 9.36 16.10
C VAL A 95 9.23 9.90 17.40
N MET A 96 8.50 9.06 18.15
CA MET A 96 7.68 9.48 19.29
C MET A 96 8.44 9.56 20.62
N VAL A 97 9.57 8.87 20.72
CA VAL A 97 10.41 8.80 21.92
C VAL A 97 11.74 9.49 21.65
N ASP A 98 12.51 9.03 20.68
CA ASP A 98 13.90 9.48 20.50
C ASP A 98 13.99 10.86 19.84
N ARG A 99 13.15 11.14 18.83
CA ARG A 99 13.14 12.41 18.08
C ARG A 99 12.00 13.35 18.46
N LYS A 100 11.29 13.07 19.56
CA LYS A 100 10.11 13.80 20.01
C LYS A 100 10.34 15.32 20.09
N GLU A 101 11.46 15.74 20.66
CA GLU A 101 11.76 17.15 20.89
C GLU A 101 12.09 17.89 19.58
N GLY A 102 12.90 17.27 18.70
CA GLY A 102 13.19 17.83 17.38
C GLY A 102 11.94 17.95 16.51
N PHE A 103 11.04 16.96 16.57
CA PHE A 103 9.77 17.00 15.86
C PHE A 103 8.84 18.11 16.41
N ALA A 104 8.79 18.30 17.73
CA ALA A 104 8.02 19.37 18.35
C ALA A 104 8.54 20.77 17.98
N ILE A 105 9.86 20.97 17.93
CA ILE A 105 10.49 22.22 17.49
C ILE A 105 10.12 22.49 16.02
N SER A 106 10.31 21.50 15.14
CA SER A 106 10.00 21.64 13.72
C SER A 106 8.52 21.93 13.46
N ALA A 107 7.61 21.26 14.17
CA ALA A 107 6.18 21.52 14.09
C ALA A 107 5.83 22.96 14.55
N SER A 108 6.48 23.46 15.61
CA SER A 108 6.32 24.83 16.08
C SER A 108 6.81 25.85 15.06
N GLU A 109 7.96 25.61 14.42
CA GLU A 109 8.48 26.47 13.36
C GLU A 109 7.58 26.47 12.13
N MET A 110 7.08 25.30 11.73
CA MET A 110 6.15 25.16 10.62
C MET A 110 4.85 25.92 10.90
N ALA A 111 4.31 25.81 12.12
CA ALA A 111 3.15 26.60 12.53
C ALA A 111 3.41 28.11 12.44
N LYS A 112 4.60 28.58 12.85
CA LYS A 112 4.99 29.99 12.72
C LYS A 112 5.12 30.44 11.27
N VAL A 113 5.65 29.60 10.38
CA VAL A 113 5.74 29.92 8.95
C VAL A 113 4.35 29.99 8.34
N THR A 114 3.50 28.99 8.58
CA THR A 114 2.12 28.99 8.08
C THR A 114 1.34 30.20 8.57
N ASN A 115 1.43 30.54 9.86
CA ASN A 115 0.71 31.69 10.43
C ASN A 115 1.17 33.02 9.81
N ARG A 116 2.46 33.15 9.47
CA ARG A 116 2.99 34.31 8.74
C ARG A 116 2.60 34.33 7.27
N SER A 117 2.41 33.17 6.64
CA SER A 117 1.96 33.12 5.25
C SER A 117 0.50 33.54 5.10
N VAL A 118 -0.33 33.31 6.11
CA VAL A 118 -1.77 33.63 6.08
C VAL A 118 -2.15 34.93 6.80
N SER A 119 -1.22 35.57 7.52
CA SER A 119 -1.44 36.90 8.10
C SER A 119 -1.65 37.97 7.03
N ALA A 120 -2.13 39.15 7.40
CA ALA A 120 -2.47 40.23 6.46
C ALA A 120 -1.28 40.72 5.61
N ASP A 121 -0.05 40.56 6.11
CA ASP A 121 1.22 40.82 5.42
C ASP A 121 1.81 39.57 4.74
N GLY A 122 1.10 38.46 4.81
CA GLY A 122 1.53 37.15 4.35
C GLY A 122 1.36 36.92 2.86
N SER A 123 2.19 36.04 2.32
CA SER A 123 2.19 35.72 0.88
C SER A 123 0.86 35.12 0.42
N SER A 124 0.27 34.18 1.18
CA SER A 124 -1.03 33.58 0.84
C SER A 124 -2.16 34.59 0.88
N TYR A 125 -2.14 35.51 1.85
CA TYR A 125 -3.11 36.61 1.93
C TYR A 125 -3.00 37.52 0.71
N SER A 126 -1.78 37.97 0.38
CA SER A 126 -1.54 38.84 -0.79
C SER A 126 -1.91 38.20 -2.13
N ASN A 127 -1.68 36.89 -2.27
CA ASN A 127 -2.06 36.15 -3.49
C ASN A 127 -3.58 36.02 -3.63
N PHE A 128 -4.29 35.85 -2.51
CA PHE A 128 -5.75 35.77 -2.52
C PHE A 128 -6.38 37.12 -2.87
N ASP A 129 -5.86 38.23 -2.33
CA ASP A 129 -6.30 39.58 -2.69
C ASP A 129 -6.10 39.88 -4.18
N ARG A 130 -4.96 39.47 -4.75
CA ARG A 130 -4.69 39.60 -6.20
C ARG A 130 -5.70 38.81 -7.03
N LEU A 131 -6.01 37.58 -6.62
CA LEU A 131 -7.01 36.76 -7.31
C LEU A 131 -8.40 37.40 -7.29
N ILE A 132 -8.81 37.97 -6.15
CA ILE A 132 -10.09 38.70 -6.05
C ILE A 132 -10.12 39.87 -7.05
N GLU A 133 -9.02 40.62 -7.13
CA GLU A 133 -8.95 41.76 -8.02
C GLU A 133 -8.98 41.34 -9.50
N ASP A 134 -8.25 40.29 -9.86
CA ASP A 134 -8.29 39.72 -11.21
C ASP A 134 -9.72 39.30 -11.60
N ILE A 135 -10.45 38.66 -10.69
CA ILE A 135 -11.85 38.26 -10.92
C ILE A 135 -12.76 39.48 -11.13
N ARG A 136 -12.60 40.54 -10.31
CA ARG A 136 -13.35 41.79 -10.49
C ARG A 136 -13.07 42.41 -11.86
N ILE A 137 -11.81 42.51 -12.25
CA ILE A 137 -11.39 43.05 -13.55
C ILE A 137 -12.00 42.22 -14.69
N MET A 138 -11.99 40.89 -14.58
CA MET A 138 -12.59 40.02 -15.59
C MET A 138 -14.10 40.24 -15.70
N SER A 139 -14.81 40.38 -14.58
CA SER A 139 -16.26 40.62 -14.57
C SER A 139 -16.66 41.97 -15.16
N LEU A 140 -15.84 43.01 -15.01
CA LEU A 140 -16.05 44.35 -15.59
C LEU A 140 -15.75 44.44 -17.10
N LYS A 141 -14.99 43.47 -17.65
CA LYS A 141 -14.63 43.40 -19.07
C LYS A 141 -15.58 42.56 -19.92
N THR A 142 -16.66 42.07 -19.33
CA THR A 142 -17.71 41.33 -20.04
C THR A 142 -18.70 42.36 -20.63
N PRO A 143 -18.92 42.40 -21.96
CA PRO A 143 -19.81 43.38 -22.59
C PRO A 143 -21.28 43.25 -22.19
#